data_AF-A0A9E4YHS6-F1
#
_entry.id   AF-A0A9E4YHS6-F1
#
_cell.length_a   1.000
_cell.length_b   1.000
_cell.length_c   1.000
_cell.angle_alpha   90.00
_cell.angle_beta   90.00
_cell.angle_gamma   90.00
#
_symmetry.space_group_name_H-M   'P 1'
#
loop_
_entity.id
_entity.type
_entity.pdbx_description
1 polymer ?
#
loop_
_entity_poly.entity_id
_entity_poly.type
_entity_poly.pdbx_seq_one_letter_code
_entity_poly.pdbx_strand_id
1 'polypeptide(L)'
;MNFFGIGNMELIVVLLVALLVLGPARMVEAARTVGKFWNEAQRTLRSVADTATAQLDARPPAEASEPEPSPEGSVARGGGEPDEAPAPEPPEEPRG
;
A
#
# COMPACT_ATOMS: atom_id res chain seq x y z
N MET A 1 21.41 -1.53 20.55
CA MET A 1 22.13 -0.93 19.40
C MET A 1 22.18 0.58 19.59
N ASN A 2 23.34 1.20 19.44
CA ASN A 2 23.49 2.66 19.53
C ASN A 2 23.27 3.23 18.12
N PHE A 3 22.30 4.12 17.94
CA PHE A 3 22.05 4.77 16.66
C PHE A 3 23.14 5.85 16.47
N PHE A 4 24.02 5.72 15.47
CA PHE A 4 25.05 6.73 15.16
C PHE A 4 25.98 7.11 16.33
N GLY A 5 26.28 6.17 17.23
CA GLY A 5 27.10 6.44 18.43
C GLY A 5 26.34 7.14 19.56
N ILE A 6 25.05 7.42 19.38
CA ILE A 6 24.14 8.00 20.35
C ILE A 6 23.23 6.88 20.88
N GLY A 7 23.28 6.63 22.17
CA GLY A 7 22.36 5.71 22.84
C GLY A 7 20.94 6.30 22.91
N ASN A 8 19.92 5.44 22.99
CA ASN A 8 18.52 5.87 23.13
C ASN A 8 18.34 6.89 24.27
N MET A 9 19.13 6.77 25.33
CA MET A 9 19.05 7.68 26.47
C MET A 9 19.61 9.07 26.18
N GLU A 10 20.67 9.18 25.38
CA GLU A 10 21.24 10.48 24.98
C GLU A 10 20.25 11.23 24.06
N LEU A 11 19.57 10.52 23.16
CA LEU A 11 18.51 11.11 22.33
C LEU A 11 17.39 11.73 23.18
N ILE A 12 16.95 11.04 24.24
CA ILE A 12 15.92 11.54 25.16
C ILE A 12 16.40 12.81 25.87
N VAL A 13 17.65 12.86 26.34
CA VAL A 13 18.21 14.05 26.99
C VAL A 13 18.25 15.23 26.02
N VAL A 14 18.72 15.03 24.79
CA VAL A 14 18.72 16.09 23.77
C VAL A 14 17.30 16.56 23.46
N LEU A 15 16.33 15.65 23.36
CA LEU A 15 14.92 15.98 23.15
C LEU A 15 14.38 16.83 24.31
N LEU A 16 14.66 16.46 25.56
CA LEU A 16 14.23 17.22 26.73
C LEU A 16 14.82 18.63 26.74
N VAL A 17 16.12 18.77 26.45
CA VAL A 17 16.78 20.08 26.38
C VAL A 17 16.17 20.92 25.25
N ALA A 18 15.97 20.34 24.06
CA ALA A 18 15.34 21.03 22.93
C ALA A 18 13.91 21.50 23.26
N LEU A 19 13.13 20.64 23.92
CA LEU A 19 11.78 20.98 24.39
C LEU A 19 11.79 22.10 25.44
N LEU A 20 12.81 22.16 26.30
CA LEU A 20 12.92 23.21 27.30
C LEU A 20 13.32 24.56 26.68
N VAL A 21 14.25 24.54 25.73
CA VAL A 21 14.77 25.74 25.05
C VAL A 21 13.73 26.33 24.10
N LEU A 22 13.14 25.49 23.25
CA LEU A 22 12.22 25.95 22.20
C LEU A 22 10.75 25.90 22.64
N GLY A 23 10.41 24.99 23.56
CA GLY A 23 9.05 24.71 24.01
C GLY A 23 8.38 23.56 23.25
N PRO A 24 7.54 22.75 23.91
CA PRO A 24 6.82 21.64 23.28
C PRO A 24 5.87 22.10 22.16
N ALA A 25 5.23 23.26 22.34
CA ALA A 25 4.32 23.82 21.34
C ALA A 25 5.04 24.15 20.02
N ARG A 26 6.23 24.76 20.10
CA ARG A 26 7.04 25.14 18.94
C ARG A 26 7.62 23.93 18.22
N MET A 27 8.03 22.88 18.94
CA MET A 27 8.49 21.64 18.31
C MET A 27 7.37 20.96 17.51
N VAL A 28 6.15 20.90 18.05
CA VAL A 28 4.99 20.34 17.34
C VAL A 28 4.62 21.21 16.13
N GLU A 29 4.67 22.52 16.26
CA GLU A 29 4.43 23.47 15.15
C GLU A 29 5.45 23.30 14.02
N ALA A 30 6.74 23.17 14.36
CA ALA A 30 7.82 22.91 13.40
C ALA A 30 7.64 21.54 12.72
N ALA A 31 7.35 20.48 13.48
CA ALA A 31 7.12 19.14 12.94
C ALA A 31 5.91 19.10 12.00
N ARG A 32 4.81 19.80 12.32
CA ARG A 32 3.64 19.93 11.43
C ARG A 32 4.00 20.63 10.13
N THR A 33 4.80 21.68 10.21
CA THR A 33 5.27 22.42 9.03
C THR A 33 6.15 21.55 8.15
N VAL A 34 7.19 20.94 8.71
CA VAL A 34 8.10 20.03 8.01
C VAL A 34 7.34 18.83 7.41
N GLY A 35 6.38 18.26 8.14
CA GLY A 35 5.59 17.14 7.66
C GLY A 35 4.73 17.49 6.43
N LYS A 36 4.18 18.70 6.37
CA LYS A 36 3.46 19.20 5.18
C LYS A 36 4.41 19.30 3.99
N PHE A 37 5.57 19.92 4.17
CA PHE A 37 6.60 20.04 3.12
C PHE A 37 7.06 18.66 2.63
N TRP A 38 7.28 17.72 3.54
CA TRP A 38 7.71 16.36 3.19
C TRP A 38 6.65 15.63 2.36
N ASN A 39 5.38 15.74 2.74
CA ASN A 39 4.27 15.14 2.00
C ASN A 39 4.13 15.74 0.59
N GLU A 40 4.30 17.05 0.45
CA GLU A 40 4.22 17.74 -0.84
C GLU A 40 5.43 17.42 -1.74
N ALA A 41 6.63 17.36 -1.16
CA ALA A 41 7.83 16.89 -1.85
C ALA A 41 7.65 15.46 -2.35
N GLN A 42 7.13 14.55 -1.51
CA GLN A 42 6.92 13.15 -1.88
C GLN A 42 5.90 13.00 -3.03
N ARG A 43 4.83 13.82 -3.05
CA ARG A 43 3.85 13.83 -4.15
C ARG A 43 4.49 14.32 -5.45
N THR A 44 5.28 15.38 -5.38
CA THR A 44 5.98 15.95 -6.54
C THR A 44 6.98 14.94 -7.11
N LEU A 45 7.78 14.31 -6.23
CA LEU A 45 8.74 13.28 -6.62
C LEU A 45 8.05 12.09 -7.29
N ARG A 46 6.89 11.64 -6.78
CA ARG A 46 6.09 10.57 -7.41
C ARG A 46 5.59 10.97 -8.78
N SER A 47 5.00 12.15 -8.93
CA SER A 47 4.54 12.64 -10.25
C SER A 47 5.68 12.73 -11.27
N VAL A 48 6.86 13.20 -10.85
CA VAL A 48 8.05 13.23 -11.71
C VAL A 48 8.54 11.81 -12.05
N ALA A 49 8.56 10.91 -11.08
CA ALA A 49 8.93 9.50 -11.32
C ALA A 49 7.96 8.81 -12.29
N ASP A 50 6.65 9.04 -12.13
CA ASP A 50 5.61 8.46 -12.98
C ASP A 50 5.72 8.97 -14.42
N THR A 51 5.95 10.27 -14.61
CA THR A 51 6.16 10.85 -15.94
C THR A 51 7.44 10.38 -16.61
N ALA A 52 8.55 10.26 -15.86
CA ALA A 52 9.79 9.71 -16.38
C ALA A 52 9.63 8.23 -16.80
N THR A 53 8.90 7.44 -16.00
CA THR A 53 8.60 6.04 -16.31
C THR A 53 7.72 5.92 -17.55
N ALA A 54 6.67 6.74 -17.66
CA ALA A 54 5.79 6.75 -18.83
C ALA A 54 6.51 7.10 -20.15
N GLN A 55 7.55 7.93 -20.11
CA GLN A 55 8.37 8.22 -21.29
C GLN A 55 9.33 7.08 -21.65
N LEU A 56 9.82 6.34 -20.66
CA LEU A 56 10.67 5.16 -20.88
C LEU A 56 9.86 3.96 -21.40
N ASP A 57 8.60 3.83 -20.98
CA ASP A 57 7.67 2.77 -21.39
C ASP A 57 6.99 3.06 -22.74
N ALA A 58 7.14 4.27 -23.29
CA ALA A 58 6.65 4.66 -24.61
C ALA A 58 7.49 4.06 -25.77
N ARG A 59 7.90 2.80 -25.66
CA ARG A 59 8.29 1.99 -26.81
C ARG A 59 7.01 1.70 -27.61
N PRO A 60 6.99 1.94 -28.94
CA PRO A 60 5.81 1.62 -29.75
C PRO A 60 5.46 0.15 -29.53
N PRO A 61 4.17 -0.20 -29.35
CA PRO A 61 3.74 -1.58 -29.52
C PRO A 61 4.17 -1.98 -30.92
N ALA A 62 5.21 -2.81 -31.01
CA ALA A 62 5.56 -3.43 -32.26
C ALA A 62 4.36 -4.30 -32.65
N GLU A 63 3.71 -3.92 -33.75
CA GLU A 63 2.71 -4.73 -34.43
C GLU A 63 3.25 -6.15 -34.68
N ALA A 64 2.56 -7.17 -34.16
CA ALA A 64 2.55 -8.58 -34.59
C ALA A 64 1.70 -9.38 -33.56
N SER A 65 0.66 -10.15 -33.86
CA SER A 65 0.04 -10.56 -35.11
C SER A 65 -1.39 -11.07 -34.80
N GLU A 66 -2.29 -10.77 -35.73
CA GLU A 66 -3.47 -11.53 -36.17
C GLU A 66 -4.63 -11.89 -35.19
N PRO A 67 -5.88 -11.55 -35.56
CA PRO A 67 -7.06 -12.08 -34.91
C PRO A 67 -7.29 -13.51 -35.40
N GLU A 68 -7.25 -14.51 -34.52
CA GLU A 68 -7.81 -15.83 -34.82
C GLU A 68 -9.32 -15.78 -34.63
N PRO A 69 -10.12 -15.97 -35.70
CA PRO A 69 -11.52 -16.29 -35.56
C PRO A 69 -11.66 -17.80 -35.42
N SER A 70 -12.43 -18.27 -34.44
CA SER A 70 -13.42 -19.30 -34.78
C SER A 70 -14.54 -19.36 -33.75
N PRO A 71 -15.79 -19.49 -34.20
CA PRO A 71 -16.98 -19.33 -33.38
C PRO A 71 -17.49 -20.68 -32.85
N GLU A 72 -18.57 -20.58 -32.08
CA GLU A 72 -19.58 -21.61 -31.81
C GLU A 72 -19.22 -22.78 -30.89
N GLY A 73 -19.74 -22.68 -29.66
CA GLY A 73 -20.89 -23.52 -29.34
C GLY A 73 -20.59 -24.85 -28.64
N SER A 74 -20.53 -24.81 -27.30
CA SER A 74 -21.03 -25.93 -26.49
C SER A 74 -21.73 -25.39 -25.24
N VAL A 75 -22.98 -24.99 -25.48
CA VAL A 75 -24.16 -25.13 -24.61
C VAL A 75 -23.96 -25.32 -23.10
N ALA A 76 -24.35 -24.26 -22.39
CA ALA A 76 -25.51 -24.25 -21.50
C ALA A 76 -25.57 -25.24 -20.32
N ARG A 77 -25.38 -24.71 -19.11
CA ARG A 77 -26.30 -24.79 -17.95
C ARG A 77 -25.68 -23.95 -16.82
N GLY A 78 -26.32 -23.00 -16.18
CA GLY A 78 -27.71 -22.59 -16.04
C GLY A 78 -27.68 -21.69 -14.81
N GLY A 79 -28.33 -20.53 -14.90
CA GLY A 79 -28.27 -19.50 -13.85
C GLY A 79 -29.00 -19.88 -12.56
N GLY A 80 -28.84 -19.00 -11.57
CA GLY A 80 -29.68 -18.95 -10.38
C GLY A 80 -28.90 -18.85 -9.08
N GLU A 81 -28.64 -17.63 -8.62
CA GLU A 81 -28.56 -17.28 -7.18
C GLU A 81 -29.94 -17.53 -6.51
N PRO A 82 -30.17 -17.17 -5.23
CA PRO A 82 -29.56 -17.64 -3.96
C PRO A 82 -30.67 -18.02 -2.93
N ASP A 83 -30.56 -19.06 -2.09
CA ASP A 83 -31.39 -19.11 -0.86
C ASP A 83 -30.96 -20.16 0.18
N GLU A 84 -31.29 -19.84 1.45
CA GLU A 84 -31.42 -20.70 2.64
C GLU A 84 -30.17 -21.27 3.36
N ALA A 85 -29.82 -20.62 4.49
CA ALA A 85 -29.36 -21.26 5.73
C ALA A 85 -30.54 -21.98 6.44
N PRO A 86 -30.42 -22.80 7.54
CA PRO A 86 -29.29 -23.12 8.43
C PRO A 86 -29.12 -24.65 8.75
N ALA A 87 -28.24 -24.99 9.72
CA ALA A 87 -27.79 -26.33 10.18
C ALA A 87 -28.88 -27.35 10.60
N PRO A 88 -28.57 -28.67 10.70
CA PRO A 88 -27.94 -29.24 11.92
C PRO A 88 -26.93 -30.41 11.68
N GLU A 89 -25.93 -30.54 12.57
CA GLU A 89 -25.12 -31.77 12.78
C GLU A 89 -25.92 -32.84 13.56
N PRO A 90 -25.44 -34.07 13.87
CA PRO A 90 -24.54 -35.06 13.24
C PRO A 90 -25.27 -36.46 13.13
N PRO A 91 -24.61 -37.58 12.73
CA PRO A 91 -24.16 -38.53 13.76
C PRO A 91 -22.88 -39.34 13.42
N GLU A 92 -22.06 -39.50 14.46
CA GLU A 92 -21.24 -40.68 14.84
C GLU A 92 -20.60 -41.55 13.76
N GLU A 93 -19.27 -41.47 13.70
CA GLU A 93 -18.37 -42.51 13.19
C GLU A 93 -18.62 -43.87 13.89
N PRO A 94 -18.54 -44.97 13.13
CA PRO A 94 -18.03 -46.20 13.71
C PRO A 94 -16.94 -46.80 12.82
N ARG A 95 -15.74 -47.00 13.40
CA ARG A 95 -15.12 -48.34 13.60
C ARG A 95 -13.61 -48.25 13.87
N GLY A 96 -13.27 -48.53 15.12
CA GLY A 96 -12.06 -49.25 15.54
C GLY A 96 -12.49 -50.29 16.55
#